data_AF-A0AB34JIL8-F1
#
_entry.id   AF-A0AB34JIL8-F1
#
_cell.length_a   1.000
_cell.length_b   1.000
_cell.length_c   1.000
_cell.angle_alpha   90.00
_cell.angle_beta   90.00
_cell.angle_gamma   90.00
#
_symmetry.space_group_name_H-M   'P 1'
#
loop_
_entity.id
_entity.type
_entity.pdbx_description
1 polymer ?
#
loop_
_entity_poly.entity_id
_entity_poly.type
_entity_poly.pdbx_seq_one_letter_code
_entity_poly.pdbx_strand_id
1 'polypeptide(L)'
;MTLEQEERLALCASALAAAAAGMRRAAAALPQGGGAPLSPSPSCWSAAGGALAAAAARLSEAAAALSPAAQDWEQATLPLGGAAAELRAAGASLAPLDGGALTRSAAGLEAASCTTGCISLAAAAGPDLQQAGEEVASAGVAISSLGQRMGQQADLPARAAAAREVDAAGHSLQLAGSLLRELGECLEEGKLYVP
;
A
#
# COMPACT_ATOMS: atom_id res chain seq x y z
N MET A 1 -7.10 4.73 -22.25
CA MET A 1 -6.80 3.95 -21.03
C MET A 1 -7.42 2.57 -21.18
N THR A 2 -6.68 1.50 -20.89
CA THR A 2 -7.13 0.11 -21.14
C THR A 2 -7.79 -0.50 -19.89
N LEU A 3 -8.69 -1.47 -20.09
CA LEU A 3 -9.28 -2.30 -19.01
C LEU A 3 -8.23 -2.88 -18.05
N GLU A 4 -7.03 -3.13 -18.57
CA GLU A 4 -5.87 -3.64 -17.83
C GLU A 4 -5.40 -2.69 -16.72
N GLN A 5 -5.49 -1.37 -16.91
CA GLN A 5 -5.00 -0.39 -15.92
C GLN A 5 -5.96 -0.22 -14.75
N GLU A 6 -7.27 -0.21 -15.03
CA GLU A 6 -8.32 -0.27 -14.03
C GLU A 6 -8.19 -1.55 -13.20
N GLU A 7 -8.01 -2.70 -13.86
CA GLU A 7 -7.84 -4.00 -13.20
C GLU A 7 -6.59 -4.03 -12.31
N ARG A 8 -5.44 -3.53 -12.79
CA ARG A 8 -4.20 -3.45 -11.99
C ARG A 8 -4.35 -2.58 -10.75
N LEU A 9 -5.01 -1.42 -10.87
CA LEU A 9 -5.24 -0.53 -9.73
C LEU A 9 -6.23 -1.14 -8.73
N ALA A 10 -7.28 -1.81 -9.22
CA ALA A 10 -8.22 -2.55 -8.38
C ALA A 10 -7.54 -3.73 -7.66
N LEU A 11 -6.67 -4.47 -8.34
CA LEU A 11 -5.86 -5.53 -7.73
C LEU A 11 -4.91 -4.97 -6.68
N CYS A 12 -4.25 -3.83 -6.93
CA CYS A 12 -3.41 -3.15 -5.94
C CYS A 12 -4.22 -2.77 -4.70
N ALA A 13 -5.41 -2.21 -4.88
CA ALA A 13 -6.31 -1.87 -3.78
C ALA A 13 -6.68 -3.11 -2.96
N SER A 14 -7.02 -4.22 -3.62
CA SER A 14 -7.35 -5.49 -2.94
C SER A 14 -6.16 -6.04 -2.13
N ALA A 15 -4.94 -5.93 -2.65
CA ALA A 15 -3.73 -6.37 -1.97
C ALA A 15 -3.43 -5.50 -0.74
N LEU A 16 -3.61 -4.18 -0.83
CA LEU A 16 -3.52 -3.28 0.33
C LEU A 16 -4.61 -3.57 1.38
N ALA A 17 -5.83 -3.88 0.95
CA ALA A 17 -6.91 -4.27 1.86
C ALA A 17 -6.61 -5.59 2.58
N ALA A 18 -6.00 -6.56 1.89
CA ALA A 18 -5.53 -7.80 2.49
C ALA A 18 -4.43 -7.56 3.53
N ALA A 19 -3.46 -6.70 3.21
CA ALA A 19 -2.43 -6.28 4.17
C ALA A 19 -3.02 -5.62 5.41
N ALA A 20 -3.95 -4.69 5.20
CA ALA A 20 -4.70 -4.01 6.26
C ALA A 20 -5.45 -4.96 7.19
N ALA A 21 -6.09 -5.98 6.61
CA ALA A 21 -6.80 -7.00 7.37
C ALA A 21 -5.82 -7.87 8.18
N GLY A 22 -4.70 -8.28 7.58
CA GLY A 22 -3.63 -9.02 8.27
C GLY A 22 -3.08 -8.26 9.47
N MET A 23 -2.74 -6.97 9.32
CA MET A 23 -2.26 -6.15 10.43
C MET A 23 -3.28 -6.03 11.56
N ARG A 24 -4.57 -5.89 11.25
CA ARG A 24 -5.63 -5.84 12.27
C ARG A 24 -5.84 -7.18 12.97
N ARG A 25 -5.73 -8.30 12.25
CA ARG A 25 -5.75 -9.64 12.86
C ARG A 25 -4.53 -9.87 13.74
N ALA A 26 -3.34 -9.44 13.31
CA ALA A 26 -2.13 -9.48 14.13
C ALA A 26 -2.29 -8.66 15.43
N ALA A 27 -2.84 -7.45 15.34
CA ALA A 27 -3.16 -6.62 16.50
C ALA A 27 -4.10 -7.33 17.48
N ALA A 28 -5.16 -7.96 16.97
CA ALA A 28 -6.13 -8.67 17.80
C ALA A 28 -5.56 -9.93 18.47
N ALA A 29 -4.58 -10.59 17.83
CA ALA A 29 -3.92 -11.78 18.36
C ALA A 29 -2.85 -11.45 19.42
N LEU A 30 -2.33 -10.23 19.47
CA LEU A 30 -1.31 -9.84 20.43
C LEU A 30 -1.92 -9.49 21.81
N PRO A 31 -1.36 -10.03 22.92
CA PRO A 31 -1.84 -9.68 24.26
C PRO A 31 -1.56 -8.21 24.60
N GLN A 32 -2.55 -7.55 25.19
CA GLN A 32 -2.58 -6.10 25.48
C GLN A 32 -1.58 -5.61 26.57
N GLY A 33 -0.66 -6.46 27.06
CA GLY A 33 0.10 -6.15 28.29
C GLY A 33 1.44 -6.85 28.49
N GLY A 34 2.12 -7.31 27.43
CA GLY A 34 3.41 -7.99 27.59
C GLY A 34 4.28 -7.84 26.35
N GLY A 35 4.99 -6.73 26.25
CA GLY A 35 5.89 -6.45 25.13
C GLY A 35 7.15 -7.30 25.20
N ALA A 36 7.36 -8.16 24.20
CA ALA A 36 8.72 -8.54 23.83
C ALA A 36 9.39 -7.30 23.21
N PRO A 37 10.71 -7.10 23.39
CA PRO A 37 11.43 -5.86 22.99
C PRO A 37 11.43 -5.56 21.47
N LEU A 38 10.87 -6.45 20.64
CA LEU A 38 10.95 -6.40 19.18
C LEU A 38 9.60 -6.34 18.46
N SER A 39 8.47 -6.30 19.19
CA SER A 39 7.14 -6.25 18.57
C SER A 39 6.50 -4.88 18.80
N PRO A 40 5.96 -4.22 17.76
CA PRO A 40 5.26 -2.97 17.93
C PRO A 40 3.96 -3.22 18.72
N SER A 41 3.42 -2.17 19.32
CA SER A 41 2.19 -2.29 20.10
C SER A 41 1.00 -2.73 19.24
N PRO A 42 0.01 -3.45 19.80
CA PRO A 42 -1.22 -3.80 19.09
C PRO A 42 -1.95 -2.59 18.48
N SER A 43 -1.89 -1.43 19.15
CA SER A 43 -2.48 -0.19 18.65
C SER A 43 -1.77 0.34 17.41
N CYS A 44 -0.44 0.21 17.31
CA CYS A 44 0.32 0.55 16.09
C CYS A 44 -0.15 -0.28 14.89
N TRP A 45 -0.27 -1.60 15.07
CA TRP A 45 -0.75 -2.49 14.01
C TRP A 45 -2.19 -2.20 13.60
N SER A 46 -3.06 -1.92 14.58
CA SER A 46 -4.46 -1.58 14.32
C SER A 46 -4.57 -0.25 13.55
N ALA A 47 -3.83 0.78 13.97
CA ALA A 47 -3.79 2.07 13.29
C ALA A 47 -3.23 1.97 11.88
N ALA A 48 -2.10 1.26 11.70
CA ALA A 48 -1.51 1.02 10.39
C ALA A 48 -2.45 0.25 9.47
N GLY A 49 -3.12 -0.79 9.98
CA GLY A 49 -4.11 -1.53 9.22
C GLY A 49 -5.37 -0.71 8.90
N GLY A 50 -5.78 0.22 9.77
CA GLY A 50 -6.85 1.17 9.48
C GLY A 50 -6.48 2.10 8.32
N ALA A 51 -5.30 2.71 8.38
CA ALA A 51 -4.79 3.60 7.35
C ALA A 51 -4.58 2.88 6.01
N LEU A 52 -4.02 1.66 6.00
CA LEU A 52 -3.91 0.86 4.76
C LEU A 52 -5.26 0.51 4.15
N ALA A 53 -6.30 0.29 4.96
CA ALA A 53 -7.64 0.04 4.46
C ALA A 53 -8.26 1.29 3.82
N ALA A 54 -8.00 2.46 4.40
CA ALA A 54 -8.41 3.72 3.81
C ALA A 54 -7.66 3.98 2.49
N ALA A 55 -6.35 3.75 2.44
CA ALA A 55 -5.57 3.82 1.21
C ALA A 55 -6.12 2.87 0.13
N ALA A 56 -6.43 1.62 0.48
CA ALA A 56 -7.05 0.66 -0.42
C ALA A 56 -8.38 1.17 -0.98
N ALA A 57 -9.28 1.69 -0.14
CA ALA A 57 -10.55 2.24 -0.58
C ALA A 57 -10.36 3.39 -1.57
N ARG A 58 -9.39 4.28 -1.32
CA ARG A 58 -9.06 5.39 -2.22
C ARG A 58 -8.49 4.93 -3.56
N LEU A 59 -7.67 3.88 -3.58
CA LEU A 59 -7.20 3.31 -4.83
C LEU A 59 -8.33 2.61 -5.62
N SER A 60 -9.28 1.96 -4.93
CA SER A 60 -10.48 1.44 -5.58
C SER A 60 -11.35 2.55 -6.17
N GLU A 61 -11.50 3.68 -5.46
CA GLU A 61 -12.18 4.87 -5.99
C GLU A 61 -11.46 5.42 -7.22
N ALA A 62 -10.13 5.52 -7.20
CA ALA A 62 -9.34 5.91 -8.37
C ALA A 62 -9.56 4.94 -9.54
N ALA A 63 -9.54 3.62 -9.29
CA ALA A 63 -9.76 2.63 -10.35
C ALA A 63 -11.14 2.80 -10.99
N ALA A 64 -12.19 2.95 -10.19
CA ALA A 64 -13.55 3.18 -10.68
C ALA A 64 -13.68 4.52 -11.41
N ALA A 65 -13.01 5.57 -10.92
CA ALA A 65 -13.01 6.89 -11.53
C ALA A 65 -12.18 6.97 -12.82
N LEU A 66 -11.27 6.02 -13.05
CA LEU A 66 -10.48 5.89 -14.28
C LEU A 66 -11.16 5.07 -15.39
N SER A 67 -12.37 4.53 -15.12
CA SER A 67 -13.20 3.81 -16.09
C SER A 67 -13.44 4.62 -17.39
N PRO A 68 -13.59 4.00 -18.59
CA PRO A 68 -13.64 4.66 -19.90
C PRO A 68 -14.69 5.79 -20.10
N ALA A 69 -15.60 6.00 -19.16
CA ALA A 69 -16.52 7.13 -19.17
C ALA A 69 -15.91 8.44 -18.61
N ALA A 70 -14.75 8.39 -17.97
CA ALA A 70 -14.14 9.53 -17.32
C ALA A 70 -13.41 10.44 -18.33
N GLN A 71 -14.05 11.56 -18.66
CA GLN A 71 -13.42 12.65 -19.41
C GLN A 71 -12.54 13.56 -18.53
N ASP A 72 -12.51 13.32 -17.21
CA ASP A 72 -11.89 14.19 -16.22
C ASP A 72 -10.81 13.45 -15.42
N TRP A 73 -9.57 13.54 -15.92
CA TRP A 73 -8.39 12.94 -15.30
C TRP A 73 -8.03 13.55 -13.94
N GLU A 74 -8.36 14.83 -13.73
CA GLU A 74 -8.11 15.51 -12.45
C GLU A 74 -8.98 14.88 -11.35
N GLN A 75 -10.25 14.60 -11.66
CA GLN A 75 -11.13 13.88 -10.74
C GLN A 75 -10.75 12.42 -10.55
N ALA A 76 -10.26 11.75 -11.60
CA ALA A 76 -9.88 10.34 -11.52
C ALA A 76 -8.62 10.09 -10.66
N THR A 77 -7.80 11.12 -10.47
CA THR A 77 -6.49 11.01 -9.78
C THR A 77 -6.48 11.62 -8.39
N LEU A 78 -7.46 12.46 -8.05
CA LEU A 78 -7.71 12.95 -6.68
C LEU A 78 -7.66 11.86 -5.58
N PRO A 79 -8.23 10.66 -5.79
CA PRO A 79 -8.16 9.61 -4.77
C PRO A 79 -6.72 9.08 -4.56
N LEU A 80 -5.80 9.22 -5.53
CA LEU A 80 -4.39 8.83 -5.35
C LEU A 80 -3.69 9.69 -4.29
N GLY A 81 -3.95 11.01 -4.27
CA GLY A 81 -3.46 11.91 -3.22
C GLY A 81 -4.05 11.58 -1.84
N GLY A 82 -5.32 11.14 -1.81
CA GLY A 82 -5.94 10.59 -0.60
C GLY A 82 -5.24 9.31 -0.12
N ALA A 83 -4.95 8.38 -1.03
CA ALA A 83 -4.22 7.15 -0.71
C ALA A 83 -2.80 7.43 -0.19
N ALA A 84 -2.11 8.44 -0.73
CA ALA A 84 -0.82 8.90 -0.23
C ALA A 84 -0.89 9.37 1.23
N ALA A 85 -1.88 10.21 1.57
CA ALA A 85 -2.06 10.69 2.95
C ALA A 85 -2.26 9.53 3.94
N GLU A 86 -3.04 8.52 3.54
CA GLU A 86 -3.29 7.34 4.35
C GLU A 86 -2.05 6.44 4.47
N LEU A 87 -1.26 6.26 3.41
CA LEU A 87 0.02 5.54 3.49
C LEU A 87 1.01 6.24 4.41
N ARG A 88 1.02 7.57 4.43
CA ARG A 88 1.84 8.35 5.37
C ARG A 88 1.40 8.13 6.82
N ALA A 89 0.09 8.06 7.08
CA ALA A 89 -0.46 7.73 8.40
C ALA A 89 -0.10 6.29 8.84
N ALA A 90 -0.14 5.34 7.91
CA ALA A 90 0.31 3.96 8.14
C ALA A 90 1.81 3.91 8.49
N GLY A 91 2.65 4.62 7.72
CA GLY A 91 4.08 4.76 7.96
C GLY A 91 4.39 5.38 9.33
N ALA A 92 3.69 6.45 9.72
CA ALA A 92 3.85 7.07 11.03
C ALA A 92 3.48 6.10 12.17
N SER A 93 2.42 5.31 12.00
CA SER A 93 1.99 4.29 12.98
C SER A 93 3.02 3.15 13.13
N LEU A 94 3.75 2.85 12.05
CA LEU A 94 4.81 1.86 11.99
C LEU A 94 6.21 2.46 12.12
N ALA A 95 6.35 3.75 12.48
CA ALA A 95 7.65 4.39 12.66
C ALA A 95 8.61 3.63 13.60
N PRO A 96 8.15 2.95 14.67
CA PRO A 96 9.00 2.09 15.50
C PRO A 96 9.65 0.90 14.76
N LEU A 97 9.21 0.60 13.54
CA LEU A 97 9.61 -0.55 12.72
C LEU A 97 10.24 -0.13 11.39
N ASP A 98 10.72 1.11 11.29
CA ASP A 98 11.20 1.69 10.02
C ASP A 98 10.06 1.87 8.99
N GLY A 99 8.95 2.46 9.42
CA GLY A 99 7.84 2.91 8.56
C GLY A 99 8.21 3.99 7.52
N GLY A 100 9.51 4.29 7.37
CA GLY A 100 10.04 5.22 6.38
C GLY A 100 9.72 4.81 4.94
N ALA A 101 9.69 3.51 4.64
CA ALA A 101 9.34 3.02 3.30
C ALA A 101 7.89 3.38 2.90
N LEU A 102 6.91 3.20 3.79
CA LEU A 102 5.52 3.63 3.53
C LEU A 102 5.39 5.15 3.39
N THR A 103 6.20 5.90 4.15
CA THR A 103 6.23 7.37 4.07
C THR A 103 6.83 7.86 2.75
N ARG A 104 7.87 7.20 2.24
CA ARG A 104 8.46 7.49 0.92
C ARG A 104 7.51 7.08 -0.21
N SER A 105 6.86 5.92 -0.10
CA SER A 105 5.82 5.51 -1.04
C SER A 105 4.69 6.54 -1.13
N ALA A 106 4.22 7.06 0.02
CA ALA A 106 3.24 8.14 0.06
C ALA A 106 3.70 9.39 -0.71
N ALA A 107 4.97 9.79 -0.59
CA ALA A 107 5.51 10.92 -1.35
C ALA A 107 5.50 10.66 -2.87
N GLY A 108 5.80 9.42 -3.31
CA GLY A 108 5.70 9.02 -4.71
C GLY A 108 4.26 9.04 -5.24
N LEU A 109 3.29 8.52 -4.48
CA LEU A 109 1.87 8.60 -4.87
C LEU A 109 1.34 10.04 -4.91
N GLU A 110 1.79 10.90 -3.99
CA GLU A 110 1.44 12.32 -3.99
C GLU A 110 2.03 13.03 -5.22
N ALA A 111 3.30 12.75 -5.56
CA ALA A 111 3.93 13.26 -6.77
C ALA A 111 3.19 12.80 -8.03
N ALA A 112 2.84 11.51 -8.13
CA ALA A 112 2.04 10.98 -9.23
C ALA A 112 0.67 11.66 -9.32
N SER A 113 0.01 11.91 -8.18
CA SER A 113 -1.29 12.61 -8.13
C SER A 113 -1.18 14.06 -8.60
N CYS A 114 -0.11 14.78 -8.25
CA CYS A 114 0.12 16.14 -8.72
C CYS A 114 0.47 16.19 -10.22
N THR A 115 1.25 15.22 -10.71
CA THR A 115 1.68 15.14 -12.12
C THR A 115 0.54 14.76 -13.07
N THR A 116 -0.46 14.02 -12.58
CA THR A 116 -1.62 13.58 -13.39
C THR A 116 -2.73 14.63 -13.52
N GLY A 117 -2.69 15.76 -12.79
CA GLY A 117 -3.64 16.87 -12.92
C GLY A 117 -3.59 17.63 -14.26
N CYS A 118 -2.79 17.18 -15.22
CA CYS A 118 -2.68 17.73 -16.58
C CYS A 118 -2.82 16.60 -17.61
N ILE A 119 -3.81 16.72 -18.52
CA ILE A 119 -4.22 15.72 -19.54
C ILE A 119 -3.05 15.13 -20.37
N SER A 120 -1.93 15.84 -20.47
CA SER A 120 -0.76 15.42 -21.26
C SER A 120 0.33 14.66 -20.48
N LEU A 121 0.19 14.42 -19.18
CA LEU A 121 1.30 14.00 -18.29
C LEU A 121 1.12 12.63 -17.61
N ALA A 122 0.18 11.78 -18.04
CA ALA A 122 0.04 10.43 -17.49
C ALA A 122 1.35 9.61 -17.55
N ALA A 123 2.13 9.75 -18.64
CA ALA A 123 3.46 9.14 -18.77
C ALA A 123 4.48 9.69 -17.76
N ALA A 124 4.35 10.97 -17.37
CA ALA A 124 5.23 11.59 -16.39
C ALA A 124 4.93 11.14 -14.95
N ALA A 125 3.73 10.63 -14.68
CA ALA A 125 3.39 10.00 -13.40
C ALA A 125 3.88 8.53 -13.31
N GLY A 126 4.31 7.94 -14.43
CA GLY A 126 4.81 6.57 -14.49
C GLY A 126 6.00 6.33 -13.54
N PRO A 127 7.08 7.12 -13.63
CA PRO A 127 8.24 7.00 -12.74
C PRO A 127 7.89 7.18 -11.25
N ASP A 128 6.99 8.11 -10.94
CA ASP A 128 6.55 8.36 -9.55
C ASP A 128 5.77 7.15 -8.98
N LEU A 129 4.92 6.52 -9.81
CA LEU A 129 4.20 5.30 -9.43
C LEU A 129 5.12 4.08 -9.35
N GLN A 130 6.13 3.99 -10.21
CA GLN A 130 7.18 2.97 -10.10
C GLN A 130 7.91 3.08 -8.77
N GLN A 131 8.42 4.27 -8.45
CA GLN A 131 9.11 4.52 -7.18
C GLN A 131 8.19 4.25 -5.99
N ALA A 132 6.93 4.69 -6.04
CA ALA A 132 5.96 4.41 -5.00
C ALA A 132 5.74 2.91 -4.80
N GLY A 133 5.65 2.15 -5.90
CA GLY A 133 5.52 0.69 -5.89
C GLY A 133 6.72 -0.01 -5.28
N GLU A 134 7.94 0.39 -5.63
CA GLU A 134 9.18 -0.14 -5.04
C GLU A 134 9.24 0.09 -3.52
N GLU A 135 8.81 1.26 -3.05
CA GLU A 135 8.78 1.59 -1.64
C GLU A 135 7.68 0.82 -0.87
N VAL A 136 6.49 0.61 -1.46
CA VAL A 136 5.48 -0.31 -0.87
C VAL A 136 6.04 -1.72 -0.80
N ALA A 137 6.69 -2.20 -1.86
CA ALA A 137 7.24 -3.55 -1.88
C ALA A 137 8.35 -3.74 -0.83
N SER A 138 9.24 -2.76 -0.71
CA SER A 138 10.27 -2.70 0.33
C SER A 138 9.67 -2.72 1.75
N ALA A 139 8.62 -1.92 1.99
CA ALA A 139 7.87 -1.97 3.24
C ALA A 139 7.29 -3.36 3.51
N GLY A 140 6.74 -4.01 2.47
CA GLY A 140 6.23 -5.37 2.54
C GLY A 140 7.31 -6.41 2.89
N VAL A 141 8.53 -6.28 2.37
CA VAL A 141 9.68 -7.14 2.73
C VAL A 141 10.06 -6.94 4.20
N ALA A 142 10.12 -5.69 4.68
CA ALA A 142 10.46 -5.38 6.07
C ALA A 142 9.41 -5.94 7.04
N ILE A 143 8.12 -5.79 6.71
CA ILE A 143 7.00 -6.31 7.50
C ILE A 143 7.00 -7.85 7.49
N SER A 144 7.22 -8.50 6.35
CA SER A 144 7.33 -9.97 6.27
C SER A 144 8.50 -10.49 7.11
N SER A 145 9.68 -9.87 6.98
CA SER A 145 10.86 -10.20 7.78
C SER A 145 10.63 -10.02 9.28
N LEU A 146 9.83 -9.02 9.68
CA LEU A 146 9.41 -8.86 11.08
C LEU A 146 8.46 -9.99 11.51
N GLY A 147 7.48 -10.36 10.69
CA GLY A 147 6.60 -11.49 10.94
C GLY A 147 7.38 -12.79 11.17
N GLN A 148 8.39 -13.06 10.32
CA GLN A 148 9.27 -14.21 10.47
C GLN A 148 10.09 -14.18 11.78
N ARG A 149 10.69 -13.03 12.13
CA ARG A 149 11.41 -12.85 13.40
C ARG A 149 10.50 -13.03 14.62
N MET A 150 9.29 -12.47 14.57
CA MET A 150 8.28 -12.65 15.60
C MET A 150 7.90 -14.14 15.75
N GLY A 151 7.80 -14.88 14.64
CA GLY A 151 7.50 -16.31 14.63
C GLY A 151 8.61 -17.16 15.25
N GLN A 152 9.88 -16.82 14.98
CA GLN A 152 11.04 -17.49 15.58
C GLN A 152 11.14 -17.27 17.10
N GLN A 153 10.62 -16.13 17.58
CA GLN A 153 10.65 -15.74 18.99
C GLN A 153 9.31 -16.00 19.70
N ALA A 154 8.35 -16.65 19.03
CA ALA A 154 7.03 -16.88 19.58
C ALA A 154 7.07 -17.99 20.64
N ASP A 155 7.06 -17.58 21.90
CA ASP A 155 6.88 -18.40 23.09
C ASP A 155 5.41 -18.82 23.33
N LEU A 156 4.47 -18.08 22.72
CA LEU A 156 3.03 -18.28 22.88
C LEU A 156 2.32 -18.50 21.54
N PRO A 157 1.29 -19.38 21.46
CA PRO A 157 0.51 -19.61 20.24
C PRO A 157 -0.09 -18.33 19.64
N ALA A 158 -0.51 -17.40 20.50
CA ALA A 158 -1.07 -16.11 20.10
C ALA A 158 -0.04 -15.25 19.34
N ARG A 159 1.22 -15.24 19.78
CA ARG A 159 2.32 -14.54 19.09
C ARG A 159 2.69 -15.23 17.78
N ALA A 160 2.64 -16.57 17.73
CA ALA A 160 2.86 -17.32 16.50
C ALA A 160 1.75 -17.07 15.46
N ALA A 161 0.50 -16.87 15.89
CA ALA A 161 -0.60 -16.47 15.02
C ALA A 161 -0.40 -15.03 14.51
N ALA A 162 -0.09 -14.08 15.40
CA ALA A 162 0.20 -12.70 15.01
C ALA A 162 1.37 -12.61 14.01
N ALA A 163 2.45 -13.38 14.22
CA ALA A 163 3.59 -13.46 13.33
C ALA A 163 3.21 -13.86 11.90
N ARG A 164 2.34 -14.87 11.74
CA ARG A 164 1.86 -15.30 10.41
C ARG A 164 1.02 -14.24 9.73
N GLU A 165 0.19 -13.54 10.49
CA GLU A 165 -0.65 -12.46 9.97
C GLU A 165 0.18 -11.25 9.52
N VAL A 166 1.23 -10.90 10.28
CA VAL A 166 2.21 -9.88 9.90
C VAL A 166 2.96 -10.31 8.63
N ASP A 167 3.38 -11.58 8.55
CA ASP A 167 4.09 -12.11 7.38
C ASP A 167 3.22 -12.06 6.11
N ALA A 168 1.98 -12.53 6.20
CA ALA A 168 1.00 -12.47 5.13
C ALA A 168 0.68 -11.02 4.71
N ALA A 169 0.60 -10.08 5.67
CA ALA A 169 0.43 -8.67 5.38
C ALA A 169 1.63 -8.09 4.62
N GLY A 170 2.85 -8.49 4.98
CA GLY A 170 4.07 -8.12 4.25
C GLY A 170 4.07 -8.61 2.81
N HIS A 171 3.68 -9.85 2.56
CA HIS A 171 3.52 -10.37 1.19
C HIS A 171 2.44 -9.65 0.39
N SER A 172 1.33 -9.29 1.03
CA SER A 172 0.25 -8.54 0.37
C SER A 172 0.70 -7.13 -0.03
N LEU A 173 1.54 -6.48 0.80
CA LEU A 173 2.19 -5.21 0.44
C LEU A 173 3.19 -5.37 -0.71
N GLN A 174 3.97 -6.45 -0.73
CA GLN A 174 4.88 -6.74 -1.85
C GLN A 174 4.11 -6.84 -3.18
N LEU A 175 2.98 -7.53 -3.19
CA LEU A 175 2.11 -7.63 -4.36
C LEU A 175 1.51 -6.27 -4.75
N ALA A 176 1.04 -5.48 -3.79
CA ALA A 176 0.54 -4.13 -4.06
C ALA A 176 1.63 -3.25 -4.70
N GLY A 177 2.85 -3.33 -4.17
CA GLY A 177 4.00 -2.60 -4.71
C GLY A 177 4.38 -3.02 -6.13
N SER A 178 4.38 -4.32 -6.44
CA SER A 178 4.65 -4.78 -7.81
C SER A 178 3.59 -4.31 -8.80
N LEU A 179 2.30 -4.35 -8.41
CA LEU A 179 1.20 -3.88 -9.24
C LEU A 179 1.26 -2.38 -9.51
N LEU A 180 1.61 -1.58 -8.48
CA LEU A 180 1.85 -0.13 -8.64
C LEU A 180 3.02 0.15 -9.59
N ARG A 181 4.10 -0.62 -9.47
CA ARG A 181 5.25 -0.47 -10.35
C ARG A 181 4.92 -0.79 -11.80
N GLU A 182 4.28 -1.93 -12.03
CA GLU A 182 3.84 -2.33 -13.37
C GLU A 182 2.83 -1.33 -13.96
N LEU A 183 1.95 -0.75 -13.15
CA LEU A 183 1.08 0.34 -13.60
C LEU A 183 1.90 1.55 -14.04
N GLY A 184 2.90 1.96 -13.26
CA GLY A 184 3.80 3.06 -13.63
C GLY A 184 4.58 2.79 -14.92
N GLU A 185 5.06 1.57 -15.14
CA GLU A 185 5.69 1.13 -16.40
C GLU A 185 4.71 1.23 -17.58
N CYS A 186 3.47 0.75 -17.43
CA CYS A 186 2.44 0.87 -18.46
C CYS A 186 2.12 2.32 -18.83
N LEU A 187 2.15 3.23 -17.84
CA LEU A 187 1.92 4.65 -18.07
C LEU A 187 3.10 5.28 -18.84
N GLU A 188 4.33 5.00 -18.42
CA GLU A 188 5.55 5.54 -19.04
C GLU A 188 5.70 5.10 -20.50
N GLU A 189 5.43 3.84 -20.80
CA GLU A 189 5.54 3.27 -22.16
C GLU A 189 4.47 3.81 -23.13
N GLY A 190 3.54 4.65 -22.67
CA GLY A 190 2.49 5.20 -23.53
C GLY A 190 1.54 4.12 -24.07
N LYS A 191 1.55 2.91 -23.48
CA LYS A 191 0.55 1.85 -23.72
C LYS A 191 -0.90 2.31 -23.40
N LEU A 192 -1.03 3.54 -22.94
CA LEU A 192 -2.21 4.35 -22.70
C LEU A 192 -3.05 4.72 -23.94
N TYR A 193 -2.47 4.70 -25.16
CA TYR A 193 -3.13 5.22 -26.36
C TYR A 193 -2.95 4.31 -27.58
N VAL A 194 -3.93 3.45 -27.85
CA VAL A 194 -4.22 3.00 -29.21
C VAL A 194 -5.62 3.55 -29.52
N PRO A 195 -5.77 4.47 -30.49
CA PRO A 195 -7.07 4.99 -30.90
C PRO A 195 -7.98 3.90 -31.49
#